data_AF-A0A1G3PN17-F1
#
_entry.id   AF-A0A1G3PN17-F1
#
_cell.length_a   1.000
_cell.length_b   1.000
_cell.length_c   1.000
_cell.angle_alpha   90.00
_cell.angle_beta   90.00
_cell.angle_gamma   90.00
#
_symmetry.space_group_name_H-M   'P 1'
#
loop_
_entity.id
_entity.type
_entity.pdbx_description
1 polymer ?
#
loop_
_entity_poly.entity_id
_entity_poly.type
_entity_poly.pdbx_seq_one_letter_code
_entity_poly.pdbx_strand_id
1 'polypeptide(L)'
;MKRLWLPAFLLILAVSGFAEEKPKVSLTDEVNKSYRVLLDLNNTFEDRKKAAAHLKDMFVNGKDETVIDAIVDLLLYAYDQSNYKEENDKEYKSDMIALELIQILELSGDPRIFPALLNIVVKPNHAQATIMEAWKAIKMIKWKDK
;
A
#
# COMPACT_ATOMS: atom_id res chain seq x y z
N MET A 1 2.46 56.63 -32.15
CA MET A 1 1.52 56.30 -31.06
C MET A 1 1.32 54.80 -31.03
N LYS A 2 1.51 54.19 -29.85
CA LYS A 2 1.50 52.74 -29.60
C LYS A 2 0.07 52.20 -29.57
N ARG A 3 -0.14 50.99 -30.10
CA ARG A 3 -0.98 49.94 -29.49
C ARG A 3 -0.50 48.57 -29.97
N LEU A 4 0.08 47.83 -29.02
CA LEU A 4 0.32 46.38 -29.03
C LEU A 4 -0.98 45.63 -29.30
N TRP A 5 -0.92 44.45 -29.91
CA TRP A 5 -1.60 43.23 -29.42
C TRP A 5 -0.80 42.01 -29.90
N LEU A 6 -0.46 41.12 -28.95
CA LEU A 6 0.46 39.98 -29.07
C LEU A 6 -0.07 38.84 -29.98
N PRO A 7 0.82 38.02 -30.58
CA PRO A 7 0.44 36.77 -31.24
C PRO A 7 0.07 35.69 -30.21
N ALA A 8 -1.08 35.04 -30.42
CA ALA A 8 -1.53 33.89 -29.64
C ALA A 8 -0.63 32.67 -29.92
N PHE A 9 0.34 32.45 -29.05
CA PHE A 9 1.15 31.24 -29.00
C PHE A 9 0.42 30.24 -28.10
N LEU A 10 -0.43 29.39 -28.67
CA LEU A 10 -1.04 28.27 -27.95
C LEU A 10 -0.10 27.06 -28.07
N LEU A 11 0.77 26.93 -27.07
CA LEU A 11 1.46 25.70 -26.73
C LEU A 11 0.40 24.63 -26.42
N ILE A 12 0.24 23.65 -27.32
CA ILE A 12 -0.38 22.38 -26.95
C ILE A 12 0.76 21.53 -26.38
N LEU A 13 0.98 21.64 -25.06
CA LEU A 13 1.70 20.62 -24.30
C LEU A 13 0.77 19.41 -24.20
N ALA A 14 0.88 18.51 -25.18
CA ALA A 14 0.43 17.14 -24.98
C ALA A 14 1.34 16.50 -23.93
N VAL A 15 1.01 16.67 -22.66
CA VAL A 15 1.45 15.76 -21.60
C VAL A 15 0.69 14.47 -21.85
N SER A 16 1.15 13.67 -22.81
CA SER A 16 0.72 12.29 -22.96
C SER A 16 1.13 11.60 -21.66
N GLY A 17 0.12 11.36 -20.84
CA GLY A 17 0.25 10.78 -19.52
C GLY A 17 1.15 9.56 -19.55
N PHE A 18 2.08 9.53 -18.61
CA PHE A 18 2.58 8.29 -18.05
C PHE A 18 1.35 7.48 -17.62
N ALA A 19 0.88 6.61 -18.51
CA ALA A 19 0.24 5.39 -18.08
C ALA A 19 1.35 4.64 -17.34
N GLU A 20 1.46 4.87 -16.03
CA GLU A 20 2.28 4.03 -15.16
C GLU A 20 1.79 2.60 -15.39
N GLU A 21 2.59 1.79 -16.09
CA GLU A 21 2.45 0.36 -16.04
C GLU A 21 2.49 0.01 -14.55
N LYS A 22 1.35 -0.44 -14.01
CA LYS A 22 1.30 -0.93 -12.64
C LYS A 22 2.45 -1.93 -12.49
N PRO A 23 3.33 -1.76 -11.47
CA PRO A 23 4.51 -2.61 -11.33
C PRO A 23 4.05 -4.06 -11.40
N LYS A 24 4.57 -4.80 -12.38
CA LYS A 24 4.24 -6.21 -12.56
C LYS A 24 4.97 -6.98 -11.46
N VAL A 25 4.36 -7.01 -10.28
CA VAL A 25 4.92 -7.72 -9.13
C VAL A 25 5.01 -9.20 -9.48
N SER A 26 6.23 -9.73 -9.57
CA SER A 26 6.47 -11.15 -9.86
C SER A 26 6.30 -11.94 -8.57
N LEU A 27 5.05 -12.22 -8.21
CA LEU A 27 4.70 -13.02 -7.04
C LEU A 27 4.86 -14.51 -7.32
N THR A 28 5.22 -15.29 -6.30
CA THR A 28 5.07 -16.74 -6.35
C THR A 28 3.58 -17.12 -6.41
N ASP A 29 3.26 -18.32 -6.90
CA ASP A 29 1.86 -18.75 -7.05
C ASP A 29 1.10 -18.74 -5.71
N GLU A 30 1.77 -19.14 -4.63
CA GLU A 30 1.20 -19.16 -3.28
C GLU A 30 0.96 -17.75 -2.74
N VAL A 31 1.91 -16.82 -2.93
CA VAL A 31 1.74 -15.42 -2.53
C VAL A 31 0.65 -14.75 -3.36
N ASN A 32 0.61 -14.99 -4.68
CA ASN A 32 -0.40 -14.48 -5.59
C ASN A 32 -1.82 -14.93 -5.20
N LYS A 33 -1.98 -16.16 -4.70
CA LYS A 33 -3.28 -16.64 -4.20
C LYS A 33 -3.78 -15.81 -3.01
N SER A 34 -2.95 -15.62 -1.99
CA SER A 34 -3.30 -14.77 -0.84
C SER A 34 -3.51 -13.31 -1.24
N TYR A 35 -2.64 -12.79 -2.10
CA TYR A 35 -2.75 -11.44 -2.64
C TYR A 35 -4.11 -11.20 -3.31
N ARG A 36 -4.58 -12.12 -4.15
CA ARG A 36 -5.89 -11.99 -4.81
C ARG A 36 -7.07 -12.01 -3.84
N VAL A 37 -6.99 -12.81 -2.76
CA VAL A 37 -8.02 -12.82 -1.71
C VAL A 37 -8.07 -11.47 -0.99
N LEU A 38 -6.90 -10.88 -0.71
CA LEU A 38 -6.79 -9.58 -0.04
C LEU A 38 -7.18 -8.41 -0.96
N LEU A 39 -6.91 -8.52 -2.26
CA LEU A 39 -7.23 -7.51 -3.26
C LEU A 39 -8.75 -7.36 -3.46
N ASP A 40 -9.51 -8.46 -3.39
CA ASP A 40 -10.96 -8.42 -3.49
C ASP A 40 -11.61 -8.16 -2.11
N LEU A 41 -11.95 -6.89 -1.87
CA LEU A 41 -12.58 -6.44 -0.63
C LEU A 41 -14.03 -6.94 -0.42
N ASN A 42 -14.60 -7.69 -1.36
CA ASN A 42 -15.88 -8.39 -1.16
C ASN A 42 -15.71 -9.72 -0.42
N ASN A 43 -14.48 -10.25 -0.34
CA ASN A 43 -14.20 -11.42 0.46
C ASN A 43 -14.47 -11.14 1.95
N THR A 44 -14.88 -12.20 2.65
CA THR A 44 -15.19 -12.09 4.07
C THR A 44 -13.97 -11.65 4.87
N PHE A 45 -14.22 -11.01 6.02
CA PHE A 45 -13.14 -10.64 6.93
C PHE A 45 -12.29 -11.85 7.33
N GLU A 46 -12.92 -12.99 7.60
CA GLU A 46 -12.22 -14.22 8.00
C GLU A 46 -11.32 -14.78 6.89
N ASP A 47 -11.77 -14.72 5.63
CA ASP A 47 -10.96 -15.18 4.50
C ASP A 47 -9.75 -14.26 4.25
N ARG A 48 -9.97 -12.94 4.36
CA ARG A 48 -8.88 -11.95 4.27
C ARG A 48 -7.89 -12.13 5.42
N LYS A 49 -8.37 -12.39 6.63
CA LYS A 49 -7.51 -12.66 7.80
C LYS A 49 -6.67 -13.93 7.62
N LYS A 50 -7.27 -15.01 7.11
CA LYS A 50 -6.53 -16.24 6.76
C LYS A 50 -5.48 -15.98 5.69
N ALA A 51 -5.79 -15.17 4.68
CA ALA A 51 -4.85 -14.80 3.63
C ALA A 51 -3.66 -13.98 4.17
N ALA A 52 -3.91 -13.01 5.07
CA ALA A 52 -2.87 -12.24 5.76
C ALA A 52 -1.98 -13.15 6.64
N ALA A 53 -2.59 -14.07 7.39
CA ALA A 53 -1.87 -15.06 8.19
C ALA A 53 -1.00 -15.98 7.30
N HIS A 54 -1.51 -16.38 6.13
CA HIS A 54 -0.74 -17.17 5.16
C HIS A 54 0.44 -16.38 4.59
N LEU A 55 0.26 -15.09 4.24
CA LEU A 55 1.39 -14.24 3.82
C LEU A 55 2.46 -14.14 4.90
N LYS A 56 2.06 -14.00 6.17
CA LYS A 56 3.00 -14.00 7.30
C LYS A 56 3.79 -15.30 7.40
N ASP A 57 3.13 -16.45 7.24
CA ASP A 57 3.79 -17.77 7.25
C ASP A 57 4.79 -17.91 6.10
N MET A 58 4.41 -17.51 4.89
CA MET A 58 5.30 -17.51 3.72
C MET A 58 6.51 -16.59 3.91
N PHE A 59 6.33 -15.44 4.56
CA PHE A 59 7.43 -14.55 4.88
C PHE A 59 8.36 -15.12 5.96
N VAL A 60 7.81 -15.54 7.10
CA VAL A 60 8.60 -15.95 8.28
C VAL A 60 9.23 -17.33 8.11
N ASN A 61 8.45 -18.31 7.65
CA ASN A 61 8.88 -19.70 7.54
C ASN A 61 9.33 -20.04 6.12
N GLY A 62 8.59 -19.57 5.11
CA GLY A 62 8.92 -19.78 3.70
C GLY A 62 10.09 -18.92 3.19
N LYS A 63 10.41 -17.82 3.90
CA LYS A 63 11.41 -16.81 3.49
C LYS A 63 11.14 -16.22 2.10
N ASP A 64 9.87 -16.15 1.71
CA ASP A 64 9.46 -15.58 0.43
C ASP A 64 9.40 -14.05 0.53
N GLU A 65 10.40 -13.37 -0.03
CA GLU A 65 10.47 -11.90 -0.02
C GLU A 65 9.45 -11.24 -0.96
N THR A 66 8.84 -11.99 -1.90
CA THR A 66 7.79 -11.43 -2.78
C THR A 66 6.53 -11.03 -2.01
N VAL A 67 6.37 -11.54 -0.77
CA VAL A 67 5.35 -11.08 0.18
C VAL A 67 5.46 -9.58 0.43
N ILE A 68 6.68 -9.04 0.51
CA ILE A 68 6.89 -7.60 0.76
C ILE A 68 6.27 -6.79 -0.38
N ASP A 69 6.55 -7.18 -1.63
CA ASP A 69 6.03 -6.47 -2.80
C ASP A 69 4.50 -6.60 -2.90
N ALA A 70 3.93 -7.77 -2.57
CA ALA A 70 2.48 -7.97 -2.50
C ALA A 70 1.82 -7.03 -1.47
N ILE A 71 2.40 -6.94 -0.26
CA ILE A 71 1.82 -6.14 0.81
C ILE A 71 1.94 -4.64 0.51
N VAL A 72 3.08 -4.21 -0.05
CA VAL A 72 3.27 -2.81 -0.47
C VAL A 72 2.20 -2.39 -1.49
N ASP A 73 1.93 -3.23 -2.49
CA ASP A 73 0.87 -2.97 -3.47
C ASP A 73 -0.52 -2.91 -2.82
N LEU A 74 -0.85 -3.87 -1.96
CA LEU A 74 -2.14 -3.91 -1.26
C LEU A 74 -2.37 -2.65 -0.40
N LEU A 75 -1.37 -2.22 0.37
CA LEU A 75 -1.48 -1.03 1.22
C LEU A 75 -1.59 0.27 0.43
N LEU A 76 -0.96 0.35 -0.74
CA LEU A 76 -1.03 1.54 -1.59
C LEU A 76 -2.37 1.66 -2.33
N TYR A 77 -2.97 0.54 -2.76
CA TYR A 77 -4.07 0.57 -3.73
C TYR A 77 -5.38 -0.06 -3.27
N ALA A 78 -5.35 -1.05 -2.39
CA ALA A 78 -6.55 -1.75 -1.93
C ALA A 78 -6.99 -1.29 -0.54
N TYR A 79 -6.03 -0.99 0.32
CA TYR A 79 -6.28 -0.68 1.72
C TYR A 79 -6.17 0.81 2.06
N ASP A 80 -6.15 1.72 1.09
CA ASP A 80 -6.29 3.16 1.33
C ASP A 80 -7.73 3.48 1.78
N GLN A 81 -7.97 3.54 3.09
CA GLN A 81 -9.33 3.69 3.66
C GLN A 81 -9.80 5.16 3.60
N SER A 82 -9.81 5.78 2.42
CA SER A 82 -10.13 7.21 2.20
C SER A 82 -11.44 7.69 2.86
N ASN A 83 -12.36 6.79 3.18
CA ASN A 83 -13.64 7.09 3.86
C ASN A 83 -13.73 6.49 5.26
N TYR A 84 -12.60 6.24 5.93
CA TYR A 84 -12.55 5.58 7.23
C TYR A 84 -13.43 6.30 8.26
N LYS A 85 -14.29 5.50 8.90
CA LYS A 85 -15.11 5.86 10.05
C LYS A 85 -15.17 4.66 10.96
N GLU A 86 -14.91 4.85 12.25
CA GLU A 86 -14.84 3.76 13.22
C GLU A 86 -16.17 3.00 13.34
N GLU A 87 -17.30 3.71 13.18
CA GLU A 87 -18.64 3.13 13.17
C GLU A 87 -18.96 2.31 11.90
N ASN A 88 -18.16 2.41 10.84
CA ASN A 88 -18.33 1.63 9.62
C ASN A 88 -17.58 0.30 9.75
N ASP A 89 -18.33 -0.75 10.11
CA ASP A 89 -17.80 -2.11 10.31
C ASP A 89 -16.95 -2.63 9.14
N LYS A 90 -17.28 -2.28 7.89
CA LYS A 90 -16.52 -2.71 6.70
C LYS A 90 -15.15 -2.05 6.63
N GLU A 91 -15.08 -0.74 6.84
CA GLU A 91 -13.84 0.03 6.81
C GLU A 91 -12.98 -0.32 8.02
N TYR A 92 -13.61 -0.43 9.21
CA TYR A 92 -12.93 -0.88 10.43
C TYR A 92 -12.27 -2.25 10.26
N LYS A 93 -13.01 -3.25 9.75
CA LYS A 93 -12.45 -4.58 9.48
C LYS A 93 -11.35 -4.56 8.43
N SER A 94 -11.45 -3.69 7.44
CA SER A 94 -10.40 -3.54 6.42
C SER A 94 -9.16 -2.87 6.99
N ASP A 95 -9.32 -1.88 7.87
CA ASP A 95 -8.22 -1.26 8.63
C ASP A 95 -7.51 -2.27 9.55
N MET A 96 -8.25 -3.17 10.20
CA MET A 96 -7.66 -4.26 10.98
C MET A 96 -6.77 -5.18 10.13
N ILE A 97 -7.14 -5.46 8.88
CA ILE A 97 -6.28 -6.22 7.96
C ILE A 97 -5.06 -5.39 7.58
N ALA A 98 -5.20 -4.09 7.30
CA ALA A 98 -4.07 -3.22 7.03
C ALA A 98 -3.06 -3.21 8.20
N LEU A 99 -3.54 -3.17 9.44
CA LEU A 99 -2.71 -3.30 10.64
C LEU A 99 -1.93 -4.62 10.67
N GLU A 100 -2.58 -5.76 10.40
CA GLU A 100 -1.90 -7.06 10.34
C GLU A 100 -0.82 -7.09 9.24
N LEU A 101 -1.09 -6.50 8.08
CA LEU A 101 -0.14 -6.40 6.97
C LEU A 101 1.09 -5.54 7.32
N ILE A 102 0.88 -4.41 8.01
CA ILE A 102 1.96 -3.54 8.49
C ILE A 102 2.85 -4.26 9.49
N GLN A 103 2.29 -5.09 10.37
CA GLN A 103 3.07 -5.91 11.31
C GLN A 103 3.98 -6.92 10.58
N ILE A 104 3.59 -7.42 9.41
CA ILE A 104 4.46 -8.28 8.59
C ILE A 104 5.61 -7.43 8.02
N LEU A 105 5.31 -6.25 7.47
CA LEU A 105 6.34 -5.35 6.92
C LEU A 105 7.36 -4.91 7.97
N GLU A 106 6.94 -4.66 9.21
CA GLU A 106 7.84 -4.33 10.32
C GLU A 106 8.93 -5.39 10.52
N LEU A 107 8.58 -6.67 10.43
CA LEU A 107 9.52 -7.78 10.61
C LEU A 107 10.61 -7.80 9.55
N SER A 108 10.32 -7.29 8.34
CA SER A 108 11.29 -7.22 7.25
C SER A 108 12.37 -6.17 7.49
N GLY A 109 11.98 -4.99 7.99
CA GLY A 109 12.84 -3.81 8.00
C GLY A 109 13.33 -3.40 6.60
N ASP A 110 12.67 -3.83 5.53
CA ASP A 110 13.12 -3.58 4.15
C ASP A 110 12.80 -2.14 3.71
N PRO A 111 13.74 -1.36 3.16
CA PRO A 111 13.49 0.00 2.68
C PRO A 111 12.35 0.15 1.66
N ARG A 112 12.03 -0.89 0.89
CA ARG A 112 10.93 -0.89 -0.09
C ARG A 112 9.57 -0.62 0.53
N ILE A 113 9.40 -0.87 1.83
CA ILE A 113 8.13 -0.69 2.53
C ILE A 113 7.80 0.78 2.79
N PHE A 114 8.81 1.67 2.72
CA PHE A 114 8.68 3.06 3.14
C PHE A 114 7.53 3.82 2.45
N PRO A 115 7.34 3.75 1.12
CA PRO A 115 6.28 4.50 0.46
C PRO A 115 4.87 4.12 0.94
N ALA A 116 4.63 2.81 1.12
CA ALA A 116 3.35 2.31 1.62
C ALA A 116 3.09 2.80 3.05
N LEU A 117 4.07 2.64 3.95
CA LEU A 117 3.92 3.07 5.34
C LEU A 117 3.77 4.59 5.47
N LEU A 118 4.50 5.37 4.65
CA LEU A 118 4.37 6.82 4.63
C LEU A 118 2.95 7.23 4.22
N ASN A 119 2.37 6.58 3.20
CA ASN A 119 1.00 6.85 2.76
C ASN A 119 -0.03 6.65 3.90
N ILE A 120 0.12 5.59 4.72
CA ILE A 120 -0.71 5.34 5.91
C ILE A 120 -0.56 6.46 6.95
N VAL A 121 0.67 6.92 7.18
CA VAL A 121 0.98 7.90 8.23
C VAL A 121 0.49 9.30 7.89
N VAL A 122 0.59 9.72 6.63
CA VAL A 122 0.32 11.11 6.24
C VAL A 122 -1.16 11.40 6.01
N LYS A 123 -1.97 10.35 5.77
CA LYS A 123 -3.39 10.49 5.51
C LYS A 123 -4.20 10.23 6.78
N PRO A 124 -5.19 11.07 7.10
CA PRO A 124 -6.06 10.87 8.28
C PRO A 124 -7.18 9.87 7.95
N ASN A 125 -6.83 8.73 7.38
CA ASN A 125 -7.77 7.78 6.81
C ASN A 125 -7.58 6.37 7.38
N HIS A 126 -6.94 6.23 8.53
CA HIS A 126 -6.73 4.96 9.21
C HIS A 126 -7.01 5.12 10.71
N ALA A 127 -7.26 4.00 11.42
CA ALA A 127 -7.33 4.06 12.87
C ALA A 127 -5.99 4.49 13.47
N GLN A 128 -6.04 5.15 14.64
CA GLN A 128 -4.82 5.59 15.33
C GLN A 128 -3.85 4.43 15.61
N ALA A 129 -4.36 3.24 15.91
CA ALA A 129 -3.54 2.04 16.12
C ALA A 129 -2.74 1.66 14.86
N THR A 130 -3.39 1.68 13.70
CA THR A 130 -2.78 1.37 12.39
C THR A 130 -1.72 2.40 12.01
N ILE A 131 -1.99 3.69 12.26
CA ILE A 131 -1.01 4.79 12.06
C ILE A 131 0.20 4.62 12.98
N MET A 132 -0.01 4.26 14.25
CA MET A 132 1.08 4.04 15.20
C MET A 132 1.95 2.83 14.82
N GLU A 133 1.34 1.75 14.34
CA GLU A 133 2.09 0.57 13.86
C GLU A 133 2.90 0.91 12.60
N ALA A 134 2.35 1.72 11.69
CA ALA A 134 3.10 2.20 10.52
C ALA A 134 4.34 3.02 10.93
N TRP A 135 4.20 3.92 11.91
CA TRP A 135 5.33 4.66 12.48
C TRP A 135 6.38 3.75 13.09
N LYS A 136 5.97 2.70 13.80
CA LYS A 136 6.86 1.71 14.40
C LYS A 136 7.62 0.96 13.31
N ALA A 137 6.92 0.48 12.27
CA ALA A 137 7.53 -0.18 11.12
C ALA A 137 8.53 0.72 10.36
N ILE A 138 8.24 2.01 10.15
CA ILE A 138 9.17 2.97 9.53
C ILE A 138 10.48 3.07 10.33
N LYS A 139 10.41 3.09 11.66
CA LYS A 139 11.59 3.18 12.52
C LYS A 139 12.46 1.92 12.48
N MET A 140 11.88 0.78 12.10
CA MET A 140 12.58 -0.50 11.99
C MET A 140 13.27 -0.69 10.63
N ILE A 141 13.06 0.22 9.67
CA ILE A 141 13.70 0.14 8.35
C ILE A 141 15.22 0.21 8.48
N LYS A 142 15.89 -0.79 7.91
CA LYS A 142 17.34 -0.88 7.80
C LYS A 142 17.78 -0.16 6.54
N TRP A 143 17.92 1.15 6.65
CA TRP A 143 18.53 1.96 5.60
C TRP A 143 19.94 1.42 5.34
N LYS A 144 20.29 1.16 4.08
CA LYS A 144 21.68 0.86 3.75
C LYS A 144 22.48 2.10 4.10
N ASP A 145 23.36 1.97 5.09
CA ASP A 145 24.36 2.97 5.39
C ASP A 145 25.13 3.27 4.10
N LYS A 146 25.27 4.55 3.77
CA LYS A 146 26.13 5.01 2.68
C LYS A 146 27.59 4.86 3.05
#